data_AF-A0A832FV98-F1
#
_entry.id   AF-A0A832FV98-F1
#
_cell.length_a   1.000
_cell.length_b   1.000
_cell.length_c   1.000
_cell.angle_alpha   90.00
_cell.angle_beta   90.00
_cell.angle_gamma   90.00
#
_symmetry.space_group_name_H-M   'P 1'
#
loop_
_entity.id
_entity.type
_entity.pdbx_description
1 polymer ?
#
loop_
_entity_poly.entity_id
_entity_poly.type
_entity_poly.pdbx_seq_one_letter_code
_entity_poly.pdbx_strand_id
1 'polypeptide(L)'
;MNVIVSGAFDDIKSPDVRFLQEASKHGPVTVLLWTDSLFQKINGRAPKFPQQERKYFIENLRYVTEVHLINQLDSINTLPPEFLASGSIWVVRETEHHPEKERFAISHKITYLVIPTSQLAGFPNPIPSPQPNPTRKKVIVTGCYDWLHSGHIRFFEEASTYGDLYVGIGSDENIKDPERARSSNVSTGRAIIHGRFCKTRLPRFH
;
A
#
# COMPACT_ATOMS: atom_id res chain seq x y z
N MET A 1 2.82 -16.87 -9.82
CA MET A 1 1.44 -16.71 -9.33
C MET A 1 1.24 -15.23 -9.08
N ASN A 2 0.21 -14.63 -9.69
CA ASN A 2 -0.12 -13.21 -9.49
C ASN A 2 -1.18 -13.10 -8.38
N VAL A 3 -1.04 -12.12 -7.50
CA VAL A 3 -2.00 -11.83 -6.44
C VAL A 3 -2.86 -10.66 -6.89
N ILE A 4 -4.16 -10.86 -6.97
CA ILE A 4 -5.12 -9.85 -7.41
C ILE A 4 -5.90 -9.36 -6.20
N VAL A 5 -5.93 -8.04 -6.04
CA VAL A 5 -6.73 -7.35 -5.04
C VAL A 5 -7.58 -6.32 -5.77
N SER A 6 -8.89 -6.30 -5.54
CA SER A 6 -9.77 -5.28 -6.14
C SER A 6 -10.50 -4.50 -5.07
N GLY A 7 -10.60 -3.19 -5.24
CA GLY A 7 -11.34 -2.35 -4.30
C GLY A 7 -11.29 -0.87 -4.61
N ALA A 8 -12.06 -0.12 -3.83
CA ALA A 8 -12.12 1.33 -3.90
C ALA A 8 -10.91 2.03 -3.28
N PHE A 9 -10.41 1.51 -2.16
CA PHE A 9 -9.34 2.14 -1.36
C PHE A 9 -9.61 3.64 -1.10
N ASP A 10 -10.85 3.96 -0.72
CA ASP A 10 -11.23 5.30 -0.26
C ASP A 10 -10.83 5.44 1.22
N ASP A 11 -10.08 6.49 1.59
CA ASP A 11 -9.61 6.74 2.97
C ASP A 11 -8.63 5.66 3.51
N ILE A 12 -7.55 5.42 2.75
CA ILE A 12 -6.52 4.39 3.01
C ILE A 12 -5.87 4.60 4.39
N LYS A 13 -5.89 3.56 5.22
CA LYS A 13 -5.34 3.56 6.58
C LYS A 13 -4.36 2.40 6.80
N SER A 14 -3.83 2.29 8.03
CA SER A 14 -2.93 1.20 8.40
C SER A 14 -3.49 -0.21 8.12
N PRO A 15 -4.80 -0.53 8.30
CA PRO A 15 -5.32 -1.85 7.94
C PRO A 15 -5.31 -2.12 6.43
N ASP A 16 -5.34 -1.07 5.61
CA ASP A 16 -5.22 -1.21 4.16
C ASP A 16 -3.81 -1.57 3.74
N VAL A 17 -2.82 -0.88 4.33
CA VAL A 17 -1.40 -1.18 4.12
C VAL A 17 -1.06 -2.58 4.65
N ARG A 18 -1.57 -2.97 5.82
CA ARG A 18 -1.40 -4.33 6.36
C ARG A 18 -2.02 -5.38 5.46
N PHE A 19 -3.19 -5.13 4.90
CA PHE A 19 -3.82 -6.07 3.97
C PHE A 19 -3.02 -6.27 2.69
N LEU A 20 -2.51 -5.19 2.09
CA LEU A 20 -1.63 -5.30 0.93
C LEU A 20 -0.30 -5.99 1.28
N GLN A 21 0.22 -5.78 2.49
CA GLN A 21 1.37 -6.52 3.00
C GLN A 21 1.08 -8.03 3.08
N GLU A 22 -0.02 -8.42 3.73
CA GLU A 22 -0.40 -9.83 3.87
C GLU A 22 -0.62 -10.46 2.50
N ALA A 23 -1.30 -9.77 1.57
CA ALA A 23 -1.45 -10.20 0.19
C ALA A 23 -0.10 -10.43 -0.51
N SER A 24 0.89 -9.55 -0.28
CA SER A 24 2.22 -9.65 -0.91
C SER A 24 3.04 -10.88 -0.47
N LYS A 25 2.66 -11.54 0.63
CA LYS A 25 3.28 -12.81 1.05
C LYS A 25 2.99 -13.95 0.07
N HIS A 26 1.95 -13.82 -0.75
CA HIS A 26 1.50 -14.85 -1.70
C HIS A 26 2.01 -14.62 -3.13
N GLY A 27 2.70 -13.50 -3.38
CA GLY A 27 3.26 -13.17 -4.69
C GLY A 27 3.18 -11.67 -5.02
N PRO A 28 3.56 -11.29 -6.25
CA PRO A 28 3.43 -9.92 -6.74
C PRO A 28 1.96 -9.48 -6.70
N VAL A 29 1.69 -8.30 -6.12
CA VAL A 29 0.34 -7.77 -5.93
C VAL A 29 -0.06 -6.82 -7.05
N THR A 30 -1.11 -7.20 -7.76
CA THR A 30 -1.85 -6.40 -8.74
C THR A 30 -3.08 -5.83 -8.06
N VAL A 31 -3.17 -4.50 -7.99
CA VAL A 31 -4.34 -3.81 -7.44
C VAL A 31 -5.24 -3.32 -8.57
N LEU A 32 -6.48 -3.77 -8.58
CA LEU A 32 -7.54 -3.30 -9.47
C LEU A 32 -8.33 -2.20 -8.75
N LEU A 33 -7.92 -0.96 -8.97
CA LEU A 33 -8.45 0.23 -8.30
C LEU A 33 -9.69 0.76 -9.02
N TRP A 34 -10.80 0.92 -8.30
CA TRP A 34 -12.01 1.45 -8.89
C TRP A 34 -11.90 2.95 -9.18
N THR A 35 -12.34 3.34 -10.38
CA THR A 35 -12.46 4.75 -10.77
C THR A 35 -13.52 5.49 -9.94
N ASP A 36 -13.45 6.82 -9.90
CA ASP A 36 -14.43 7.64 -9.17
C ASP A 36 -15.86 7.38 -9.68
N SER A 37 -16.03 7.21 -10.99
CA SER A 37 -17.31 6.90 -11.63
C SER A 37 -17.86 5.53 -11.23
N LEU A 38 -16.99 4.50 -11.20
CA LEU A 38 -17.40 3.17 -10.77
C LEU A 38 -17.77 3.16 -9.28
N PHE A 39 -16.96 3.82 -8.45
CA PHE A 39 -17.25 3.96 -7.02
C PHE A 39 -18.62 4.62 -6.79
N GLN A 40 -18.89 5.74 -7.48
CA GLN A 40 -20.16 6.43 -7.34
C GLN A 40 -21.35 5.58 -7.80
N LYS A 41 -21.19 4.81 -8.88
CA LYS A 41 -22.21 3.87 -9.37
C LYS A 41 -22.53 2.77 -8.37
N ILE A 42 -21.52 2.24 -7.67
CA ILE A 42 -21.67 1.14 -6.69
C ILE A 42 -22.17 1.66 -5.34
N ASN A 43 -21.58 2.74 -4.83
CA ASN A 43 -21.78 3.21 -3.46
C ASN A 43 -22.82 4.34 -3.34
N GLY A 44 -23.30 4.90 -4.46
CA GLY A 44 -24.28 5.99 -4.50
C GLY A 44 -23.75 7.35 -4.03
N ARG A 45 -22.45 7.46 -3.75
CA ARG A 45 -21.77 8.69 -3.31
C ARG A 45 -20.41 8.84 -3.96
N ALA A 46 -19.91 10.07 -4.03
CA ALA A 46 -18.53 10.31 -4.44
C ALA A 46 -17.54 9.74 -3.39
N PRO A 47 -16.34 9.29 -3.82
CA PRO A 47 -15.28 8.93 -2.90
C PRO A 47 -14.81 10.18 -2.14
N LYS A 48 -14.30 9.99 -0.92
CA LYS A 48 -13.72 11.09 -0.13
C LYS A 48 -12.44 11.62 -0.78
N PHE A 49 -11.66 10.74 -1.38
CA PHE A 49 -10.41 11.07 -2.05
C PHE A 49 -10.50 10.82 -3.56
N PRO A 50 -10.00 11.76 -4.39
CA PRO A 50 -10.05 11.62 -5.84
C PRO A 50 -9.22 10.41 -6.29
N GLN A 51 -9.61 9.81 -7.41
CA GLN A 51 -8.91 8.65 -8.00
C GLN A 51 -7.40 8.87 -8.14
N GLN A 52 -6.98 10.07 -8.54
CA GLN A 52 -5.57 10.40 -8.73
C GLN A 52 -4.77 10.25 -7.42
N GLU A 53 -5.33 10.68 -6.30
CA GLU A 53 -4.68 10.58 -5.00
C GLU A 53 -4.65 9.14 -4.49
N ARG A 54 -5.77 8.42 -4.59
CA ARG A 54 -5.84 7.00 -4.23
C ARG A 54 -4.83 6.17 -5.03
N LYS A 55 -4.75 6.42 -6.34
CA LYS A 55 -3.78 5.77 -7.24
C LYS A 55 -2.33 6.10 -6.83
N TYR A 56 -2.01 7.38 -6.66
CA TYR A 56 -0.66 7.81 -6.27
C TYR A 56 -0.22 7.16 -4.96
N PHE A 57 -1.11 7.07 -3.98
CA PHE A 57 -0.81 6.42 -2.71
C PHE A 57 -0.50 4.93 -2.88
N ILE A 58 -1.38 4.18 -3.56
CA ILE A 58 -1.25 2.73 -3.74
C ILE A 58 -0.03 2.37 -4.59
N GLU A 59 0.26 3.13 -5.65
CA GLU A 59 1.42 2.89 -6.52
C GLU A 59 2.77 3.01 -5.79
N ASN A 60 2.79 3.77 -4.69
CA ASN A 60 3.96 4.02 -3.85
C ASN A 60 3.95 3.19 -2.55
N LEU A 61 3.14 2.14 -2.49
CA LEU A 61 3.25 1.14 -1.43
C LEU A 61 4.22 0.04 -1.86
N ARG A 62 5.20 -0.24 -1.00
CA ARG A 62 6.23 -1.28 -1.21
C ARG A 62 5.67 -2.65 -1.58
N TYR A 63 4.47 -2.96 -1.11
CA TYR A 63 3.83 -4.27 -1.30
C TYR A 63 3.09 -4.39 -2.64
N VAL A 64 2.89 -3.27 -3.36
CA VAL A 64 2.12 -3.22 -4.60
C VAL A 64 3.06 -3.28 -5.80
N THR A 65 2.84 -4.30 -6.64
CA THR A 65 3.61 -4.50 -7.88
C THR A 65 3.05 -3.71 -9.03
N GLU A 66 1.73 -3.60 -9.15
CA GLU A 66 1.08 -2.82 -10.22
C GLU A 66 -0.33 -2.39 -9.83
N VAL A 67 -0.82 -1.32 -10.46
CA VAL A 67 -2.16 -0.76 -10.22
C VAL A 67 -2.84 -0.55 -11.57
N HIS A 68 -4.04 -1.08 -11.73
CA HIS A 68 -4.88 -0.94 -12.92
C HIS A 68 -6.20 -0.27 -12.53
N LEU A 69 -6.64 0.69 -13.34
CA LEU A 69 -7.90 1.40 -13.10
C LEU A 69 -9.05 0.64 -13.73
N ILE A 70 -10.10 0.40 -12.94
CA ILE A 70 -11.32 -0.28 -13.38
C ILE A 70 -12.46 0.71 -13.48
N ASN A 71 -12.99 0.88 -14.69
CA ASN A 71 -14.13 1.76 -14.99
C ASN A 71 -15.47 1.02 -14.96
N GLN A 72 -15.46 -0.29 -15.16
CA GLN A 72 -16.65 -1.12 -15.23
C GLN A 72 -16.40 -2.47 -14.56
N LEU A 73 -17.37 -2.91 -13.78
CA LEU A 73 -17.48 -4.26 -13.25
C LEU A 73 -18.90 -4.75 -13.53
N ASP A 74 -19.05 -6.02 -13.91
CA ASP A 74 -20.36 -6.66 -14.04
C ASP A 74 -21.03 -6.75 -12.67
N SER A 75 -20.26 -7.13 -11.65
CA SER A 75 -20.65 -7.11 -10.25
C SER A 75 -19.44 -6.91 -9.34
N ILE A 76 -19.68 -6.35 -8.15
CA ILE A 76 -18.68 -6.27 -7.05
C ILE A 76 -18.15 -7.65 -6.64
N ASN A 77 -18.88 -8.71 -6.98
CA ASN A 77 -18.53 -10.09 -6.68
C ASN A 77 -17.74 -10.79 -7.80
N THR A 78 -17.28 -10.05 -8.80
CA THR A 78 -16.55 -10.57 -9.96
C THR A 78 -15.27 -9.80 -10.20
N LEU A 79 -14.34 -10.40 -10.95
CA LEU A 79 -13.14 -9.73 -11.44
C LEU A 79 -13.17 -9.67 -12.97
N PRO A 80 -12.55 -8.64 -13.59
CA PRO A 80 -12.44 -8.58 -15.04
C PRO A 80 -11.60 -9.75 -15.56
N PRO A 81 -12.10 -10.55 -16.53
CA PRO A 81 -11.44 -11.77 -17.01
C PRO A 81 -10.02 -11.57 -17.55
N GLU A 82 -9.69 -10.38 -18.05
CA GLU A 82 -8.38 -10.04 -18.60
C GLU A 82 -7.23 -10.10 -17.58
N PHE A 83 -7.55 -10.02 -16.27
CA PHE A 83 -6.57 -10.17 -15.20
C PHE A 83 -6.46 -11.60 -14.68
N LEU A 84 -7.35 -12.50 -15.10
CA LEU A 84 -7.44 -13.87 -14.58
C LEU A 84 -6.54 -14.82 -15.37
N ALA A 85 -5.28 -14.94 -14.92
CA ALA A 85 -4.40 -16.01 -15.37
C ALA A 85 -4.62 -17.29 -14.54
N SER A 86 -4.37 -18.46 -15.14
CA SER A 86 -4.39 -19.74 -14.43
C SER A 86 -3.45 -19.71 -13.23
N GLY A 87 -3.96 -20.04 -12.04
CA GLY A 87 -3.19 -19.99 -10.79
C GLY A 87 -3.00 -18.58 -10.20
N SER A 88 -3.80 -17.61 -10.64
CA SER A 88 -3.93 -16.33 -9.93
C SER A 88 -4.61 -16.53 -8.58
N ILE A 89 -4.26 -15.68 -7.61
CA ILE A 89 -4.85 -15.69 -6.27
C ILE A 89 -5.65 -14.41 -6.11
N TRP A 90 -6.97 -14.52 -5.98
CA TRP A 90 -7.81 -13.40 -5.60
C TRP A 90 -7.86 -13.30 -4.08
N VAL A 91 -7.32 -12.20 -3.57
CA VAL A 91 -7.25 -11.93 -2.13
C VAL A 91 -8.29 -10.89 -1.75
N VAL A 92 -9.09 -11.20 -0.73
CA VAL A 92 -10.13 -10.32 -0.19
C VAL A 92 -10.02 -10.21 1.33
N ARG A 93 -10.59 -9.15 1.88
CA ARG A 93 -10.79 -9.05 3.34
C ARG A 93 -11.94 -9.95 3.77
N GLU A 94 -11.88 -10.42 5.01
CA GLU A 94 -13.00 -11.09 5.67
C GLU A 94 -14.30 -10.27 5.62
N THR A 95 -14.22 -8.96 5.81
CA THR A 95 -15.38 -8.04 5.73
C THR A 95 -15.98 -7.93 4.33
N GLU A 96 -15.22 -8.29 3.29
CA GLU A 96 -15.62 -8.23 1.89
C GLU A 96 -15.88 -9.63 1.31
N HIS A 97 -15.76 -10.67 2.13
CA HIS A 97 -16.04 -12.03 1.74
C HIS A 97 -17.51 -12.17 1.36
N HIS A 98 -17.76 -12.79 0.20
CA HIS A 98 -19.10 -13.11 -0.25
C HIS A 98 -19.09 -14.46 -0.97
N PRO A 99 -20.09 -15.34 -0.75
CA PRO A 99 -20.15 -16.66 -1.39
C PRO A 99 -20.09 -16.62 -2.91
N GLU A 100 -20.60 -15.55 -3.53
CA GLU A 100 -20.52 -15.39 -4.99
C GLU A 100 -19.09 -15.16 -5.49
N LYS A 101 -18.24 -14.47 -4.73
CA LYS A 101 -16.82 -14.28 -5.09
C LYS A 101 -16.07 -15.60 -5.09
N GLU A 102 -16.36 -16.44 -4.09
CA GLU A 102 -15.78 -17.78 -4.00
C GLU A 102 -16.24 -18.67 -5.16
N ARG A 103 -17.55 -18.66 -5.49
CA ARG A 103 -18.08 -19.39 -6.66
C ARG A 103 -17.45 -18.91 -7.96
N PHE A 104 -17.30 -17.59 -8.13
CA PHE A 104 -16.63 -17.01 -9.28
C PHE A 104 -15.18 -17.47 -9.39
N ALA A 105 -14.47 -17.53 -8.27
CA ALA A 105 -13.09 -17.99 -8.24
C ALA A 105 -12.97 -19.47 -8.65
N ILE A 106 -13.87 -20.32 -8.15
CA ILE A 106 -13.93 -21.75 -8.51
C ILE A 106 -14.21 -21.91 -10.01
N SER A 107 -15.17 -21.17 -10.57
CA SER A 107 -15.53 -21.29 -11.98
C SER A 107 -14.41 -20.85 -12.93
N HIS A 108 -13.58 -19.89 -12.50
CA HIS A 108 -12.43 -19.38 -13.26
C HIS A 108 -11.10 -20.06 -12.92
N LYS A 109 -11.12 -21.10 -12.06
CA LYS A 109 -9.92 -21.86 -11.63
C LYS A 109 -8.83 -20.97 -11.02
N ILE A 110 -9.23 -19.96 -10.27
CA ILE A 110 -8.33 -19.10 -9.49
C ILE A 110 -8.45 -19.44 -8.01
N THR A 111 -7.36 -19.25 -7.27
CA THR A 111 -7.37 -19.45 -5.81
C THR A 111 -8.05 -18.27 -5.15
N TYR A 112 -8.99 -18.53 -4.24
CA TYR A 112 -9.63 -17.49 -3.44
C TYR A 112 -9.05 -17.52 -2.02
N LEU A 113 -8.55 -16.38 -1.56
CA LEU A 113 -7.93 -16.25 -0.23
C LEU A 113 -8.60 -15.12 0.55
N VAL A 114 -9.08 -15.46 1.73
CA VAL A 114 -9.67 -14.49 2.67
C VAL A 114 -8.66 -14.18 3.76
N ILE A 115 -8.35 -12.90 3.95
CA ILE A 115 -7.49 -12.45 5.05
C ILE A 115 -8.39 -12.08 6.25
N PRO A 116 -8.28 -12.79 7.39
CA PRO A 116 -9.03 -12.49 8.60
C PRO A 116 -8.59 -11.18 9.24
N THR A 117 -9.53 -10.50 9.91
CA THR A 117 -9.28 -9.21 10.57
C THR A 117 -8.20 -9.32 11.64
N SER A 118 -8.05 -10.48 12.29
CA SER A 118 -7.01 -10.75 13.29
C SER A 118 -5.58 -10.67 12.74
N GLN A 119 -5.35 -11.02 11.47
CA GLN A 119 -4.03 -10.92 10.83
C GLN A 119 -3.65 -9.47 10.47
N LEU A 120 -4.66 -8.60 10.35
CA LEU A 120 -4.48 -7.17 10.10
C LEU A 120 -4.17 -6.40 11.39
N ALA A 121 -4.31 -7.02 12.56
CA ALA A 121 -4.02 -6.41 13.84
C ALA A 121 -2.50 -6.23 14.06
N GLY A 122 -2.14 -5.14 14.75
CA GLY A 122 -0.76 -4.81 15.09
C GLY A 122 0.11 -4.37 13.91
N PHE A 123 1.43 -4.38 14.11
CA PHE A 123 2.43 -4.13 13.07
C PHE A 123 3.46 -5.26 13.07
N PRO A 124 3.95 -5.69 11.89
CA PRO A 124 4.99 -6.70 11.80
C PRO A 124 6.27 -6.20 12.48
N ASN A 125 7.12 -7.13 12.91
CA ASN A 125 8.48 -6.77 13.30
C ASN A 125 9.20 -6.07 12.14
N PRO A 126 10.09 -5.10 12.41
CA PRO A 126 10.81 -4.37 11.37
C PRO A 126 11.49 -5.37 10.44
N ILE A 127 11.20 -5.29 9.14
CA ILE A 127 11.93 -6.06 8.14
C ILE A 127 13.40 -5.64 8.25
N PRO A 128 14.36 -6.60 8.26
CA PRO A 128 15.78 -6.27 8.28
C PRO A 128 16.10 -5.22 7.23
N SER A 129 16.86 -4.22 7.65
CA SER A 129 17.25 -3.14 6.76
C SER A 129 18.06 -3.69 5.60
N PRO A 130 17.84 -3.25 4.36
CA PRO A 130 18.83 -3.47 3.33
C PRO A 130 20.17 -2.91 3.84
N GLN A 131 21.23 -3.65 3.57
CA GLN A 131 22.58 -3.29 3.99
C GLN A 131 22.91 -1.91 3.42
N PRO A 132 23.50 -0.99 4.22
CA PRO A 132 23.85 0.34 3.73
C PRO A 132 24.73 0.21 2.49
N ASN A 133 24.38 0.89 1.40
CA ASN A 133 25.27 0.94 0.26
C ASN A 133 26.41 1.93 0.59
N PRO A 134 27.67 1.47 0.73
CA PRO A 134 28.76 2.35 1.14
C PRO A 134 29.06 3.47 0.13
N THR A 135 28.57 3.36 -1.11
CA THR A 135 28.78 4.38 -2.16
C THR A 135 27.64 5.39 -2.29
N ARG A 136 26.45 5.13 -1.70
CA ARG A 136 25.33 6.08 -1.71
C ARG A 136 25.37 6.96 -0.47
N LYS A 137 25.01 8.23 -0.65
CA LYS A 137 24.86 9.17 0.47
C LYS A 137 23.72 8.71 1.38
N LYS A 138 23.85 8.92 2.69
CA LYS A 138 22.76 8.71 3.64
C LYS A 138 21.94 10.00 3.74
N VAL A 139 20.63 9.92 3.52
CA VAL A 139 19.71 11.03 3.68
C VAL A 139 18.87 10.76 4.90
N ILE A 140 18.84 11.68 5.86
CA ILE A 140 18.06 11.52 7.10
C ILE A 140 17.03 12.63 7.14
N VAL A 141 15.77 12.26 7.34
CA VAL A 141 14.66 13.20 7.55
C VAL A 141 13.97 12.86 8.86
N THR A 142 13.55 13.86 9.64
CA THR A 142 12.88 13.67 10.93
C THR A 142 11.53 14.37 10.94
N GLY A 143 10.55 13.80 11.62
CA GLY A 143 9.21 14.37 11.72
C GLY A 143 8.25 13.48 12.50
N CYS A 144 7.05 13.98 12.78
CA CYS A 144 5.98 13.22 13.41
C CYS A 144 5.29 12.29 12.41
N TYR A 145 5.11 12.76 11.17
CA TYR A 145 4.45 12.04 10.07
C TYR A 145 3.08 11.45 10.45
N ASP A 146 2.36 12.13 11.32
CA ASP A 146 1.00 11.77 11.71
C ASP A 146 0.10 11.72 10.48
N TRP A 147 -0.72 10.68 10.40
CA TRP A 147 -1.68 10.46 9.31
C TRP A 147 -0.99 10.48 7.94
N LEU A 148 -0.16 9.46 7.69
CA LEU A 148 0.55 9.30 6.41
C LEU A 148 -0.39 9.52 5.21
N HIS A 149 -0.11 10.56 4.42
CA HIS A 149 -0.90 10.96 3.25
C HIS A 149 0.02 11.22 2.04
N SER A 150 -0.58 11.53 0.90
CA SER A 150 0.10 11.77 -0.39
C SER A 150 1.26 12.78 -0.30
N GLY A 151 1.10 13.86 0.43
CA GLY A 151 2.17 14.84 0.73
C GLY A 151 3.43 14.23 1.35
N HIS A 152 3.32 13.32 2.32
CA HIS A 152 4.48 12.63 2.90
C HIS A 152 5.15 11.71 1.86
N ILE A 153 4.37 11.03 1.03
CA ILE A 153 4.90 10.20 -0.05
C ILE A 153 5.73 11.04 -1.02
N ARG A 154 5.22 12.20 -1.45
CA ARG A 154 5.94 13.12 -2.34
C ARG A 154 7.24 13.64 -1.72
N PHE A 155 7.19 14.03 -0.45
CA PHE A 155 8.38 14.47 0.28
C PHE A 155 9.44 13.36 0.35
N PHE A 156 9.04 12.13 0.66
CA PHE A 156 9.96 11.01 0.75
C PHE A 156 10.51 10.57 -0.62
N GLU A 157 9.68 10.62 -1.66
CA GLU A 157 10.10 10.39 -3.05
C GLU A 157 11.22 11.36 -3.42
N GLU A 158 11.00 12.66 -3.21
CA GLU A 158 12.00 13.69 -3.46
C GLU A 158 13.26 13.52 -2.61
N ALA A 159 13.13 13.30 -1.30
CA ALA A 159 14.27 13.08 -0.41
C ALA A 159 15.09 11.83 -0.78
N SER A 160 14.44 10.78 -1.29
CA SER A 160 15.10 9.54 -1.71
C SER A 160 15.95 9.68 -2.98
N THR A 161 15.77 10.77 -3.75
CA THR A 161 16.63 11.07 -4.91
C THR A 161 18.06 11.44 -4.51
N TYR A 162 18.25 11.95 -3.28
CA TYR A 162 19.55 12.41 -2.78
C TYR A 162 20.42 11.29 -2.17
N GLY A 163 19.89 10.08 -1.99
CA GLY A 163 20.64 8.96 -1.41
C GLY A 163 19.76 7.85 -0.81
N ASP A 164 20.31 7.11 0.15
CA ASP A 164 19.56 6.11 0.93
C ASP A 164 18.80 6.85 2.04
N LEU A 165 17.47 6.89 1.92
CA LEU A 165 16.60 7.64 2.83
C LEU A 165 16.32 6.85 4.12
N TYR A 166 16.54 7.51 5.25
CA TYR A 166 16.22 7.09 6.60
C TYR A 166 15.27 8.11 7.21
N VAL A 167 14.07 7.68 7.57
CA VAL A 167 13.08 8.53 8.23
C VAL A 167 13.14 8.27 9.73
N GLY A 168 13.37 9.31 10.53
CA GLY A 168 13.23 9.29 11.98
C GLY A 168 11.82 9.75 12.36
N ILE A 169 11.08 8.91 13.06
CA ILE A 169 9.71 9.19 13.50
C ILE A 169 9.78 9.61 14.97
N GLY A 170 9.23 10.78 15.29
CA GLY A 170 9.09 11.24 16.67
C GLY A 170 8.19 10.29 17.46
N SER A 171 8.59 9.88 18.67
CA SER A 171 7.72 9.11 19.55
C SER A 171 6.67 10.00 20.20
N ASP A 172 5.51 9.42 20.56
CA ASP A 172 4.43 10.09 21.30
C ASP A 172 4.89 10.76 22.61
N GLU A 173 6.02 10.30 23.16
CA GLU A 173 6.66 10.87 24.35
C GLU A 173 7.29 12.25 24.10
N ASN A 174 7.69 12.56 22.86
CA ASN A 174 8.27 13.85 22.48
C ASN A 174 7.23 14.91 22.09
N ILE A 175 5.98 14.52 21.82
CA ILE A 175 4.93 15.44 21.34
C ILE A 175 4.36 16.31 22.48
N LYS A 176 4.49 15.86 23.74
CA LYS A 176 3.90 16.55 24.90
C LYS A 176 4.78 17.62 25.55
N ASP A 177 6.06 17.70 25.20
CA ASP A 177 6.99 18.63 25.86
C ASP A 177 8.18 19.02 24.96
N PRO A 178 8.16 20.21 24.30
CA PRO A 178 9.24 20.65 23.43
C PRO A 178 10.57 20.92 24.16
N GLU A 179 10.59 21.01 25.50
CA GLU A 179 11.82 21.23 26.26
C GLU A 179 12.64 19.93 26.48
N ARG A 180 12.00 18.75 26.38
CA ARG A 180 12.66 17.46 26.56
C ARG A 180 13.41 16.96 25.31
N ALA A 181 13.20 17.60 24.16
CA ALA A 181 13.81 17.27 22.86
C ALA A 181 15.34 17.41 22.80
N ARG A 182 15.99 17.92 23.85
CA ARG A 182 17.46 17.92 24.00
C ARG A 182 18.02 16.62 24.59
N SER A 183 17.18 15.77 25.17
CA SER A 183 17.60 14.47 25.70
C SER A 183 17.37 13.40 24.63
N SER A 184 18.49 12.87 24.13
CA SER A 184 18.61 11.84 23.13
C SER A 184 17.83 10.56 23.49
N ASN A 185 16.59 10.45 23.01
CA ASN A 185 15.90 9.17 22.78
C ASN A 185 15.03 9.30 21.52
N VAL A 186 15.69 9.41 20.36
CA VAL A 186 15.03 9.23 19.07
C VAL A 186 14.73 7.75 18.92
N SER A 187 13.46 7.36 19.06
CA SER A 187 13.02 6.06 18.56
C SER A 187 13.27 6.06 17.06
N THR A 188 14.36 5.42 16.64
CA THR A 188 14.68 5.28 15.23
C THR A 188 13.77 4.20 14.66
N GLY A 189 12.50 4.53 14.47
CA GLY A 189 11.63 3.79 13.59
C GLY A 189 12.18 3.96 12.19
N ARG A 190 13.02 3.01 11.73
CA ARG A 190 13.58 3.01 10.39
C ARG A 190 12.41 2.82 9.42
N ALA A 191 11.74 3.90 9.01
CA ALA A 191 10.98 3.89 7.77
C ALA A 191 12.04 3.82 6.67
N ILE A 192 12.42 2.59 6.34
CA ILE A 192 13.31 2.31 5.23
C ILE A 192 12.49 2.55 3.99
N ILE A 193 12.45 3.81 3.60
CA ILE A 193 12.20 4.23 2.25
C ILE A 193 13.54 4.08 1.51
N HIS A 194 14.08 2.85 1.53
CA HIS A 194 14.87 2.45 0.38
C HIS A 194 13.95 2.58 -0.82
N GLY A 195 14.50 3.02 -1.97
CA GLY A 195 13.81 3.31 -3.24
C GLY A 195 13.01 2.15 -3.88
N ARG A 196 12.18 1.52 -3.05
CA ARG A 196 11.21 0.45 -3.22
C ARG A 196 9.94 0.70 -2.40
N PHE A 197 9.89 1.68 -1.47
CA PHE A 197 8.59 2.26 -1.07
C PHE A 197 8.03 3.03 -2.28
N CYS A 198 8.83 3.91 -2.85
CA CYS A 198 8.62 4.44 -4.19
C CYS A 198 9.31 3.50 -5.19
N LYS A 199 8.59 2.95 -6.17
CA LYS A 199 9.24 2.28 -7.31
C LYS A 199 10.19 3.30 -7.93
N THR A 200 11.50 3.06 -7.82
CA THR A 200 12.48 3.76 -8.65
C THR A 200 12.25 3.35 -10.10
N ARG A 201 11.27 3.97 -10.76
CA ARG A 201 11.16 3.94 -12.21
C ARG A 201 12.34 4.78 -12.70
N LEU A 202 13.44 4.11 -13.04
CA LEU A 202 14.52 4.74 -13.79
C LEU A 202 13.87 5.52 -14.96
N PRO A 203 14.25 6.79 -15.20
CA PRO A 203 13.70 7.54 -16.31
C PRO A 203 14.03 6.78 -17.60
N ARG A 204 13.00 6.27 -18.28
CA ARG A 204 13.12 5.92 -19.70
C ARG A 204 13.15 7.26 -20.43
N PHE A 205 14.35 7.71 -20.75
CA PHE A 205 14.54 8.70 -21.80
C PHE A 205 14.15 8.03 -23.13
N HIS A 206 13.06 8.49 -23.73
CA HIS A 206 12.78 8.38 -25.16
C HIS A 206 12.25 9.73 -25.63
#